data_AF-A0A9E6JER7-F1
#
_entry.id   AF-A0A9E6JER7-F1
#
_cell.length_a   1.000
_cell.length_b   1.000
_cell.length_c   1.000
_cell.angle_alpha   90.00
_cell.angle_beta   90.00
_cell.angle_gamma   90.00
#
_symmetry.space_group_name_H-M   'P 1'
#
loop_
_entity.id
_entity.type
_entity.pdbx_description
1 polymer ?
#
loop_
_entity_poly.entity_id
_entity_poly.type
_entity_poly.pdbx_seq_one_letter_code
_entity_poly.pdbx_strand_id
1 'polypeptide(L)'
;MNMLNKITLKKLPFTVWYLTATILLMAAVSFALQSNQSFEQTKKQISLNMDDVQNIIKDTKANSNTIRLDSDAQAIAKAHAFSYMIALKPSIVGDALELERLRKLLNVDELHIADRNGILVGSTLSSHIGYDFASNPNSKEFMLAIYYKDFELAQKPMPKGIDKTLFQYAGVARIDQPGIVQIGYKPERIEAVMKTAAIENIVKDWRIGSYGQAWLADFNGRILSTFDGKNIGQNLSAYGFPENAFEGAKGSFTAKVRNHAGLFMYRFYDNILIIGFVPEEEIYGNRNRNLIVMLLTGLGAVGVATLLSSRRREPSA
;
A
#
# COMPACT_ATOMS: atom_id res chain seq x y z
N MET A 1 45.56 -28.06 -45.54
CA MET A 1 44.22 -27.76 -46.08
C MET A 1 43.55 -29.09 -46.42
N ASN A 2 42.28 -29.27 -46.04
CA ASN A 2 41.44 -30.48 -46.15
C ASN A 2 41.65 -31.58 -45.09
N MET A 3 41.03 -31.41 -43.91
CA MET A 3 40.60 -32.55 -43.08
C MET A 3 39.26 -32.30 -42.36
N LEU A 4 38.38 -31.48 -42.95
CA LEU A 4 36.96 -31.51 -42.60
C LEU A 4 36.31 -32.63 -43.42
N ASN A 5 36.49 -33.85 -42.93
CA ASN A 5 35.75 -35.00 -43.42
C ASN A 5 34.27 -34.64 -43.31
N LYS A 6 33.57 -34.52 -44.45
CA LYS A 6 32.12 -34.26 -44.49
C LYS A 6 31.43 -35.45 -43.83
N ILE A 7 31.19 -35.36 -42.52
CA ILE A 7 30.29 -36.26 -41.80
C ILE A 7 28.91 -36.06 -42.43
N THR A 8 28.59 -36.94 -43.37
CA THR A 8 27.28 -36.97 -44.04
C THR A 8 26.31 -37.62 -43.07
N LEU A 9 25.18 -36.97 -42.77
CA LEU A 9 24.19 -37.44 -41.77
C LEU A 9 23.79 -38.92 -41.94
N LYS A 10 23.81 -39.45 -43.17
CA LYS A 10 23.55 -40.86 -43.50
C LYS A 10 24.55 -41.87 -42.92
N LYS A 11 25.72 -41.44 -42.45
CA LYS A 11 26.77 -42.32 -41.88
C LYS A 11 26.78 -42.39 -40.35
N LEU A 12 25.89 -41.71 -39.63
CA LEU A 12 25.87 -41.77 -38.16
C LEU A 12 25.35 -43.12 -37.65
N PRO A 13 25.91 -43.69 -36.56
CA PRO A 13 25.40 -44.92 -35.97
C PRO A 13 23.99 -44.71 -35.39
N PHE A 14 23.20 -45.78 -35.35
CA PHE A 14 21.86 -45.78 -34.75
C PHE A 14 21.84 -45.25 -33.31
N THR A 15 22.91 -45.47 -32.55
CA THR A 15 23.06 -44.99 -31.16
C THR A 15 23.05 -43.47 -31.04
N VAL A 16 23.58 -42.73 -32.03
CA VAL A 16 23.57 -41.26 -32.04
C VAL A 16 22.15 -40.74 -32.31
N TRP A 17 21.42 -41.39 -33.22
CA TRP A 17 20.02 -41.06 -33.49
C TRP A 17 19.12 -41.36 -32.29
N TYR A 18 19.31 -42.51 -31.66
CA TYR A 18 18.61 -42.88 -30.42
C TYR A 18 18.87 -41.87 -29.29
N LEU A 19 20.14 -41.55 -29.03
CA LEU A 19 20.52 -40.58 -27.99
C LEU A 19 19.87 -39.21 -28.25
N THR A 20 19.93 -38.73 -29.49
CA THR A 20 19.32 -37.45 -29.90
C THR A 20 17.80 -37.48 -29.67
N ALA A 21 17.12 -38.56 -30.08
CA ALA A 21 15.68 -38.72 -29.86
C ALA A 21 15.32 -38.72 -28.38
N THR A 22 16.09 -39.41 -27.52
CA THR A 22 15.85 -39.43 -26.08
C THR A 22 16.03 -38.07 -25.42
N ILE A 23 17.05 -37.30 -25.82
CA ILE A 23 17.27 -35.94 -25.31
C ILE A 23 16.13 -35.01 -25.71
N LEU A 24 15.67 -35.09 -26.96
CA LEU A 24 14.53 -34.30 -27.44
C LEU A 24 13.22 -34.68 -26.70
N LEU A 25 12.99 -35.97 -26.47
CA LEU A 25 11.83 -36.44 -25.70
C LEU A 25 11.88 -35.93 -24.25
N MET A 26 13.03 -36.06 -23.58
CA MET A 26 13.20 -35.55 -22.21
C MET A 26 13.02 -34.03 -22.16
N ALA A 27 13.48 -33.29 -23.17
CA ALA A 27 13.33 -31.84 -23.24
C ALA A 27 11.86 -31.43 -23.40
N ALA A 28 11.09 -32.15 -24.23
CA ALA A 28 9.66 -31.92 -24.41
C ALA A 28 8.86 -32.20 -23.12
N VAL A 29 9.13 -33.32 -22.45
CA VAL A 29 8.50 -33.66 -21.17
C VAL A 29 8.86 -32.61 -20.10
N SER A 30 10.13 -32.24 -20.01
CA SER A 30 10.61 -31.23 -19.07
C SER A 30 9.98 -29.87 -19.32
N PHE A 31 9.82 -29.46 -20.59
CA PHE A 31 9.14 -28.23 -20.97
C PHE A 31 7.69 -28.23 -20.47
N ALA A 32 6.94 -29.30 -20.71
CA ALA A 32 5.54 -29.39 -20.30
C ALA A 32 5.37 -29.33 -18.77
N LEU A 33 6.14 -30.14 -18.04
CA LEU A 33 6.07 -30.20 -16.57
C LEU A 33 6.49 -28.87 -15.92
N GLN A 34 7.62 -28.31 -16.35
CA GLN A 34 8.12 -27.04 -15.80
C GLN A 34 7.19 -25.87 -16.15
N SER A 35 6.54 -25.88 -17.31
CA SER A 35 5.58 -24.81 -17.66
C SER A 35 4.40 -24.77 -16.71
N ASN A 36 3.78 -25.93 -16.45
CA ASN A 36 2.64 -26.02 -15.54
C ASN A 36 3.04 -25.69 -14.10
N GLN A 37 4.17 -26.24 -13.64
CA GLN A 37 4.69 -25.98 -12.30
C GLN A 37 5.01 -24.49 -12.10
N SER A 38 5.72 -23.87 -13.03
CA SER A 38 6.03 -22.43 -12.99
C SER A 38 4.76 -21.59 -12.90
N PHE A 39 3.76 -21.90 -13.73
CA PHE A 39 2.50 -21.13 -13.74
C PHE A 39 1.75 -21.23 -12.41
N GLU A 40 1.61 -22.43 -11.84
CA GLU A 40 0.96 -22.62 -10.54
C GLU A 40 1.75 -21.98 -9.39
N GLN A 41 3.08 -22.02 -9.44
CA GLN A 41 3.94 -21.33 -8.46
C GLN A 41 3.75 -19.81 -8.53
N THR A 42 3.73 -19.23 -9.73
CA THR A 42 3.45 -17.81 -9.93
C THR A 42 2.06 -17.45 -9.40
N LYS A 43 1.03 -18.24 -9.70
CA LYS A 43 -0.33 -18.00 -9.18
C LYS A 43 -0.36 -17.97 -7.65
N LYS A 44 0.30 -18.95 -7.02
CA LYS A 44 0.41 -19.01 -5.56
C LYS A 44 1.14 -17.78 -5.01
N GLN A 45 2.24 -17.37 -5.65
CA GLN A 45 3.02 -16.20 -5.24
C GLN A 45 2.21 -14.91 -5.34
N ILE A 46 1.51 -14.68 -6.46
CA ILE A 46 0.63 -13.52 -6.61
C ILE A 46 -0.47 -13.54 -5.55
N SER A 47 -1.11 -14.70 -5.33
CA SER A 47 -2.15 -14.83 -4.31
C SER A 47 -1.65 -14.48 -2.90
N LEU A 48 -0.49 -14.99 -2.49
CA LEU A 48 0.10 -14.67 -1.18
C LEU A 48 0.41 -13.17 -1.04
N ASN A 49 0.97 -12.55 -2.09
CA ASN A 49 1.22 -11.11 -2.09
C ASN A 49 -0.08 -10.29 -2.00
N MET A 50 -1.15 -10.74 -2.66
CA MET A 50 -2.46 -10.09 -2.55
C MET A 50 -3.06 -10.27 -1.15
N ASP A 51 -2.83 -11.40 -0.48
CA ASP A 51 -3.22 -11.61 0.91
C ASP A 51 -2.45 -10.65 1.84
N ASP A 52 -1.15 -10.43 1.60
CA ASP A 52 -0.34 -9.45 2.34
C ASP A 52 -0.86 -8.01 2.14
N VAL A 53 -1.15 -7.62 0.89
CA VAL A 53 -1.76 -6.31 0.58
C VAL A 53 -3.11 -6.16 1.29
N GLN A 54 -3.94 -7.20 1.28
CA GLN A 54 -5.22 -7.22 1.97
C GLN A 54 -5.06 -7.05 3.50
N ASN A 55 -4.07 -7.72 4.09
CA ASN A 55 -3.76 -7.58 5.52
C ASN A 55 -3.29 -6.17 5.85
N ILE A 56 -2.45 -5.54 5.01
CA ILE A 56 -2.06 -4.14 5.19
C ILE A 56 -3.29 -3.22 5.15
N ILE A 57 -4.18 -3.38 4.16
CA ILE A 57 -5.43 -2.59 4.09
C ILE A 57 -6.25 -2.75 5.39
N LYS A 58 -6.37 -3.97 5.90
CA LYS A 58 -7.09 -4.28 7.14
C LYS A 58 -6.42 -3.66 8.37
N ASP A 59 -5.12 -3.84 8.53
CA ASP A 59 -4.34 -3.39 9.69
C ASP A 59 -4.25 -1.88 9.71
N THR A 60 -4.06 -1.25 8.56
CA THR A 60 -4.11 0.21 8.40
C THR A 60 -5.42 0.79 8.93
N LYS A 61 -6.56 0.15 8.63
CA LYS A 61 -7.89 0.59 9.11
C LYS A 61 -8.03 0.42 10.62
N ALA A 62 -7.52 -0.68 11.18
CA ALA A 62 -7.57 -0.96 12.60
C ALA A 62 -6.63 -0.05 13.42
N ASN A 63 -5.40 0.13 12.96
CA ASN A 63 -4.38 0.93 13.63
C ASN A 63 -4.74 2.43 13.64
N SER A 64 -5.32 2.94 12.55
CA SER A 64 -5.80 4.33 12.48
C SER A 64 -6.85 4.65 13.55
N ASN A 65 -7.74 3.70 13.87
CA ASN A 65 -8.74 3.90 14.92
C ASN A 65 -8.11 3.95 16.31
N THR A 66 -7.14 3.07 16.58
CA THR A 66 -6.45 3.03 17.88
C THR A 66 -5.66 4.32 18.10
N ILE A 67 -4.88 4.75 17.10
CA ILE A 67 -4.10 6.00 17.16
C ILE A 67 -5.01 7.21 17.32
N ARG A 68 -6.20 7.20 16.71
CA ARG A 68 -7.20 8.24 16.91
C ARG A 68 -7.70 8.26 18.36
N LEU A 69 -8.10 7.12 18.92
CA LEU A 69 -8.59 7.04 20.31
C LEU A 69 -7.52 7.49 21.32
N ASP A 70 -6.26 7.11 21.11
CA ASP A 70 -5.15 7.55 21.96
C ASP A 70 -4.93 9.06 21.86
N SER A 71 -5.01 9.62 20.65
CA SER A 71 -4.92 11.06 20.43
C SER A 71 -6.09 11.80 21.08
N ASP A 72 -7.32 11.30 20.94
CA ASP A 72 -8.53 11.85 21.55
C ASP A 72 -8.37 11.90 23.08
N ALA A 73 -7.93 10.80 23.70
CA ALA A 73 -7.70 10.73 25.15
C ALA A 73 -6.61 11.71 25.62
N GLN A 74 -5.50 11.83 24.89
CA GLN A 74 -4.44 12.79 25.21
C GLN A 74 -4.93 14.24 25.11
N ALA A 75 -5.76 14.54 24.11
CA ALA A 75 -6.33 15.86 23.93
C ALA A 75 -7.28 16.24 25.07
N ILE A 76 -8.19 15.34 25.42
CA ILE A 76 -9.08 15.52 26.57
C ILE A 76 -8.29 15.75 27.86
N ALA A 77 -7.26 14.93 28.11
CA ALA A 77 -6.40 15.09 29.29
C ALA A 77 -5.72 16.48 29.35
N LYS A 78 -5.23 16.98 28.21
CA LYS A 78 -4.65 18.34 28.11
C LYS A 78 -5.69 19.44 28.33
N ALA A 79 -6.91 19.26 27.82
CA ALA A 79 -8.01 20.21 28.02
C ALA A 79 -8.44 20.27 29.50
N HIS A 80 -8.52 19.11 30.18
CA HIS A 80 -8.72 19.03 31.63
C HIS A 80 -7.60 19.72 32.41
N ALA A 81 -6.34 19.47 32.05
CA ALA A 81 -5.20 20.14 32.68
C ALA A 81 -5.29 21.67 32.53
N PHE A 82 -5.66 22.16 31.34
CA PHE A 82 -5.84 23.59 31.11
C PHE A 82 -7.02 24.17 31.91
N SER A 83 -8.16 23.49 31.95
CA SER A 83 -9.32 23.87 32.77
C SER A 83 -8.96 23.95 34.26
N TYR A 84 -8.17 23.00 34.77
CA TYR A 84 -7.66 23.01 36.13
C TYR A 84 -6.69 24.16 36.41
N MET A 85 -5.77 24.48 35.48
CA MET A 85 -4.87 25.62 35.60
C MET A 85 -5.63 26.96 35.68
N ILE A 86 -6.70 27.13 34.88
CA ILE A 86 -7.58 28.31 34.95
C ILE A 86 -8.26 28.39 36.32
N ALA A 87 -8.72 27.25 36.86
CA ALA A 87 -9.34 27.23 38.18
C ALA A 87 -8.39 27.60 39.31
N LEU A 88 -7.11 27.22 39.22
CA LEU A 88 -6.09 27.64 40.17
C LEU A 88 -5.73 29.13 40.04
N LYS A 89 -5.74 29.68 38.82
CA LYS A 89 -5.35 31.06 38.54
C LYS A 89 -6.27 31.68 37.48
N PRO A 90 -7.45 32.20 37.87
CA PRO A 90 -8.42 32.77 36.92
C PRO A 90 -7.90 33.95 36.09
N SER A 91 -6.85 34.62 36.55
CA SER A 91 -6.21 35.73 35.81
C SER A 91 -5.62 35.31 34.46
N ILE A 92 -5.41 34.00 34.22
CA ILE A 92 -4.94 33.45 32.94
C ILE A 92 -5.86 33.85 31.78
N VAL A 93 -7.18 33.96 32.01
CA VAL A 93 -8.17 34.17 30.94
C VAL A 93 -7.89 35.41 30.09
N GLY A 94 -7.39 36.48 30.72
CA GLY A 94 -7.05 37.75 30.05
C GLY A 94 -5.55 37.96 29.84
N ASP A 95 -4.70 36.99 30.19
CA ASP A 95 -3.24 37.10 30.10
C ASP A 95 -2.71 36.35 28.87
N ALA A 96 -2.54 37.08 27.77
CA ALA A 96 -2.05 36.52 26.51
C ALA A 96 -0.64 35.90 26.64
N LEU A 97 0.22 36.44 27.50
CA LEU A 97 1.58 35.92 27.68
C LEU A 97 1.55 34.57 28.40
N GLU A 98 0.71 34.45 29.42
CA GLU A 98 0.54 33.20 30.16
C GLU A 98 -0.16 32.14 29.30
N LEU A 99 -1.19 32.52 28.51
CA LEU A 99 -1.81 31.61 27.54
C LEU A 99 -0.78 31.05 26.55
N GLU A 100 0.12 31.88 26.02
CA GLU A 100 1.17 31.42 25.11
C GLU A 100 2.18 30.49 25.79
N ARG A 101 2.48 30.70 27.08
CA ARG A 101 3.31 29.76 27.86
C ARG A 101 2.62 28.42 28.05
N LEU A 102 1.34 28.43 28.42
CA LEU A 102 0.54 27.21 28.61
C LEU A 102 0.38 26.44 27.30
N ARG A 103 0.20 27.15 26.18
CA ARG A 103 0.13 26.56 24.84
C ARG A 103 1.37 25.71 24.54
N LYS A 104 2.56 26.26 24.83
CA LYS A 104 3.84 25.54 24.68
C LYS A 104 3.97 24.38 25.66
N LEU A 105 3.60 24.59 26.93
CA LEU A 105 3.68 23.57 27.99
C LEU A 105 2.83 22.35 27.67
N LEU A 106 1.58 22.57 27.22
CA LEU A 106 0.65 21.51 26.85
C LEU A 106 0.97 20.91 25.47
N ASN A 107 1.92 21.50 24.73
CA ASN A 107 2.27 21.15 23.37
C ASN A 107 1.03 21.05 22.48
N VAL A 108 0.35 22.19 22.32
CA VAL A 108 -0.84 22.38 21.48
C VAL A 108 -0.65 23.59 20.56
N ASP A 109 -1.47 23.72 19.53
CA ASP A 109 -1.40 24.83 18.58
C ASP A 109 -2.29 26.01 19.00
N GLU A 110 -3.41 25.73 19.66
CA GLU A 110 -4.40 26.72 20.06
C GLU A 110 -4.96 26.43 21.44
N LEU A 111 -5.19 27.50 22.22
CA LEU A 111 -5.98 27.47 23.45
C LEU A 111 -7.11 28.48 23.33
N HIS A 112 -8.31 28.07 23.74
CA HIS A 112 -9.52 28.89 23.72
C HIS A 112 -10.30 28.73 25.02
N ILE A 113 -10.87 29.82 25.50
CA ILE A 113 -11.68 29.90 26.72
C ILE A 113 -12.95 30.67 26.37
N ALA A 114 -14.10 30.04 26.59
CA ALA A 114 -15.40 30.69 26.45
C ALA A 114 -16.05 30.93 27.83
N ASP A 115 -16.89 31.96 27.89
CA ASP A 115 -17.71 32.26 29.06
C ASP A 115 -19.03 31.45 29.08
N ARG A 116 -19.90 31.77 30.05
CA ARG A 116 -21.22 31.13 30.22
C ARG A 116 -22.19 31.33 29.05
N ASN A 117 -21.93 32.30 28.17
CA ASN A 117 -22.74 32.55 26.99
C ASN A 117 -22.17 31.83 25.75
N GLY A 118 -21.04 31.14 25.88
CA GLY A 118 -20.34 30.54 24.75
C GLY A 118 -19.52 31.54 23.94
N ILE A 119 -19.26 32.74 24.48
CA ILE A 119 -18.44 33.75 23.83
C ILE A 119 -16.99 33.58 24.22
N LEU A 120 -16.10 33.57 23.24
CA LEU A 120 -14.68 33.36 23.42
C LEU A 120 -14.05 34.60 24.09
N VAL A 121 -13.58 34.45 25.34
CA VAL A 121 -13.05 35.53 26.19
C VAL A 121 -11.53 35.45 26.39
N GLY A 122 -10.92 34.31 26.09
CA GLY A 122 -9.46 34.14 26.15
C GLY A 122 -8.98 33.20 25.04
N SER A 123 -7.92 33.57 24.33
CA SER A 123 -7.37 32.79 23.22
C SER A 123 -5.89 33.08 22.99
N THR A 124 -5.17 32.09 22.50
CA THR A 124 -3.84 32.30 21.88
C THR A 124 -3.94 32.98 20.52
N LEU A 125 -5.12 32.98 19.89
CA LEU A 125 -5.42 33.70 18.65
C LEU A 125 -6.30 34.92 18.97
N SER A 126 -5.69 36.09 19.14
CA SER A 126 -6.39 37.32 19.52
C SER A 126 -7.55 37.70 18.59
N SER A 127 -7.47 37.34 17.30
CA SER A 127 -8.53 37.55 16.32
C SER A 127 -9.82 36.76 16.58
N HIS A 128 -9.77 35.74 17.44
CA HIS A 128 -10.92 34.88 17.77
C HIS A 128 -11.65 35.34 19.04
N ILE A 129 -11.12 36.32 19.78
CA ILE A 129 -11.81 36.90 20.94
C ILE A 129 -13.13 37.53 20.47
N GLY A 130 -14.22 37.24 21.19
CA GLY A 130 -15.59 37.63 20.84
C GLY A 130 -16.31 36.65 19.90
N TYR A 131 -15.65 35.58 19.45
CA TYR A 131 -16.28 34.54 18.65
C TYR A 131 -17.37 33.79 19.43
N ASP A 132 -18.53 33.60 18.81
CA ASP A 132 -19.66 32.86 19.39
C ASP A 132 -19.61 31.38 18.98
N PHE A 133 -19.46 30.49 19.96
CA PHE A 133 -19.48 29.04 19.72
C PHE A 133 -20.83 28.55 19.18
N ALA A 134 -21.94 29.26 19.42
CA ALA A 134 -23.23 28.88 18.85
C ALA A 134 -23.34 29.19 17.35
N SER A 135 -22.43 29.99 16.78
CA SER A 135 -22.52 30.50 15.41
C SER A 135 -22.15 29.48 14.33
N ASN A 136 -21.41 28.43 14.64
CA ASN A 136 -20.98 27.41 13.69
C ASN A 136 -21.30 26.00 14.21
N PRO A 137 -21.78 25.07 13.36
CA PRO A 137 -22.06 23.70 13.78
C PRO A 137 -20.91 23.01 14.52
N ASN A 138 -19.66 23.24 14.09
CA ASN A 138 -18.49 22.60 14.69
C ASN A 138 -18.21 23.11 16.10
N SER A 139 -18.27 24.42 16.34
CA SER A 139 -18.06 24.98 17.68
C SER A 139 -19.27 24.75 18.59
N LYS A 140 -20.47 24.67 18.02
CA LYS A 140 -21.73 24.48 18.77
C LYS A 140 -21.78 23.18 19.55
N GLU A 141 -21.10 22.13 19.11
CA GLU A 141 -21.03 20.85 19.83
C GLU A 141 -20.46 21.01 21.26
N PHE A 142 -19.57 21.98 21.49
CA PHE A 142 -18.97 22.23 22.80
C PHE A 142 -19.87 23.03 23.74
N MET A 143 -20.99 23.61 23.26
CA MET A 143 -21.89 24.42 24.09
C MET A 143 -22.48 23.65 25.28
N LEU A 144 -22.56 22.32 25.17
CA LEU A 144 -23.00 21.45 26.26
C LEU A 144 -22.09 21.54 27.49
N ALA A 145 -20.82 21.92 27.34
CA ALA A 145 -19.89 22.09 28.44
C ALA A 145 -20.29 23.20 29.43
N ILE A 146 -21.12 24.15 28.99
CA ILE A 146 -21.65 25.21 29.86
C ILE A 146 -22.64 24.62 30.88
N TYR A 147 -23.38 23.58 30.48
CA TYR A 147 -24.47 22.99 31.26
C TYR A 147 -24.06 21.73 32.02
N TYR A 148 -23.06 20.99 31.54
CA TYR A 148 -22.62 19.72 32.12
C TYR A 148 -21.15 19.81 32.55
N LYS A 149 -20.89 19.69 33.86
CA LYS A 149 -19.54 19.79 34.44
C LYS A 149 -18.60 18.66 34.05
N ASP A 150 -19.14 17.47 33.78
CA ASP A 150 -18.38 16.29 33.33
C ASP A 150 -18.30 16.21 31.80
N PHE A 151 -18.70 17.27 31.09
CA PHE A 151 -18.62 17.29 29.64
C PHE A 151 -17.17 17.23 29.18
N GLU A 152 -16.94 16.32 28.24
CA GLU A 152 -15.72 16.22 27.46
C GLU A 152 -16.06 15.81 26.02
N LEU A 153 -15.36 16.40 25.07
CA LEU A 153 -15.51 16.08 23.66
C LEU A 153 -14.18 16.23 22.95
N ALA A 154 -13.73 15.17 22.26
CA ALA A 154 -12.72 15.26 21.22
C ALA A 154 -13.43 15.09 19.87
N GLN A 155 -13.34 16.11 19.03
CA GLN A 155 -13.90 16.04 17.68
C GLN A 155 -13.03 15.14 16.80
N LYS A 156 -13.62 14.62 15.72
CA LYS A 156 -12.85 13.95 14.67
C LYS A 156 -11.89 14.97 14.02
N PRO A 157 -10.66 14.58 13.66
CA PRO A 157 -9.78 15.43 12.87
C PRO A 157 -10.44 15.84 11.54
N MET A 158 -10.41 17.13 11.21
CA MET A 158 -10.97 17.67 9.98
C MET A 158 -10.03 18.69 9.33
N PRO A 159 -10.01 18.82 7.99
CA PRO A 159 -9.20 19.83 7.32
C PRO A 159 -9.69 21.24 7.66
N LYS A 160 -8.77 22.15 7.99
CA LYS A 160 -9.08 23.58 8.12
C LYS A 160 -9.49 24.17 6.77
N GLY A 161 -10.44 25.11 6.80
CA GLY A 161 -10.96 25.74 5.57
C GLY A 161 -9.91 26.57 4.79
N ILE A 162 -8.86 27.04 5.46
CA ILE A 162 -7.86 27.95 4.87
C ILE A 162 -6.73 27.17 4.19
N ASP A 163 -6.03 26.32 4.94
CA ASP A 163 -4.81 25.64 4.50
C ASP A 163 -5.00 24.14 4.26
N LYS A 164 -6.22 23.62 4.46
CA LYS A 164 -6.57 22.19 4.39
C LYS A 164 -5.72 21.29 5.30
N THR A 165 -5.01 21.86 6.28
CA THR A 165 -4.25 21.07 7.24
C THR A 165 -5.22 20.35 8.17
N LEU A 166 -4.92 19.09 8.47
CA LEU A 166 -5.75 18.31 9.38
C LEU A 166 -5.61 18.90 10.78
N PHE A 167 -6.74 19.24 11.40
CA PHE A 167 -6.76 19.87 12.71
C PHE A 167 -7.82 19.22 13.59
N GLN A 168 -7.56 19.19 14.89
CA GLN A 168 -8.45 18.57 15.85
C GLN A 168 -8.69 19.49 17.03
N TYR A 169 -9.95 19.58 17.46
CA TYR A 169 -10.35 20.28 18.67
C TYR A 169 -10.82 19.30 19.74
N ALA A 170 -10.41 19.56 20.96
CA ALA A 170 -10.91 18.89 22.15
C ALA A 170 -11.31 19.93 23.19
N GLY A 171 -12.38 19.68 23.93
CA GLY A 171 -12.90 20.66 24.87
C GLY A 171 -13.64 20.02 26.04
N VAL A 172 -13.59 20.72 27.17
CA VAL A 172 -14.14 20.31 28.45
C VAL A 172 -14.85 21.49 29.12
N ALA A 173 -15.66 21.20 30.12
CA ALA A 173 -16.25 22.24 30.95
C ALA A 173 -15.20 22.98 31.79
N ARG A 174 -15.42 24.27 32.00
CA ARG A 174 -14.67 25.04 32.99
C ARG A 174 -15.01 24.59 34.40
N ILE A 175 -13.99 24.41 35.22
CA ILE A 175 -14.14 24.05 36.63
C ILE A 175 -14.59 25.28 37.44
N ASP A 176 -13.92 26.41 37.25
CA ASP A 176 -14.09 27.64 38.04
C ASP A 176 -15.47 28.29 37.91
N GLN A 177 -16.06 28.27 36.71
CA GLN A 177 -17.38 28.84 36.42
C GLN A 177 -18.01 28.17 35.19
N PRO A 178 -19.30 28.40 34.88
CA PRO A 178 -19.87 27.95 33.62
C PRO A 178 -19.12 28.55 32.42
N GLY A 179 -18.74 27.70 31.47
CA GLY A 179 -17.99 28.08 30.28
C GLY A 179 -17.21 26.90 29.72
N ILE A 180 -16.46 27.15 28.65
CA ILE A 180 -15.82 26.11 27.84
C ILE A 180 -14.32 26.33 27.86
N VAL A 181 -13.55 25.25 27.99
CA VAL A 181 -12.12 25.22 27.70
C VAL A 181 -11.92 24.34 26.48
N GLN A 182 -11.25 24.87 25.47
CA GLN A 182 -10.97 24.13 24.24
C GLN A 182 -9.49 24.26 23.90
N ILE A 183 -8.91 23.16 23.43
CA ILE A 183 -7.57 23.11 22.85
C ILE A 183 -7.70 22.71 21.38
N GLY A 184 -6.80 23.23 20.56
CA GLY A 184 -6.64 22.87 19.16
C GLY A 184 -5.22 22.38 18.90
N TYR A 185 -5.07 21.30 18.16
CA TYR A 185 -3.74 20.82 17.76
C TYR A 185 -3.77 20.09 16.41
N LYS A 186 -2.61 20.10 15.75
CA LYS A 186 -2.32 19.28 14.57
C LYS A 186 -2.03 17.85 15.04
N PRO A 187 -2.84 16.86 14.65
CA PRO A 187 -2.59 15.49 15.06
C PRO A 187 -1.53 14.86 14.15
N GLU A 188 -0.27 15.28 14.29
CA GLU A 188 0.85 14.87 13.42
C GLU A 188 0.98 13.35 13.25
N ARG A 189 0.74 12.59 14.32
CA ARG A 189 0.75 11.12 14.28
C ARG A 189 -0.41 10.57 13.45
N ILE A 190 -1.61 11.13 13.60
CA ILE A 190 -2.76 10.74 12.77
C ILE A 190 -2.49 11.13 11.32
N GLU A 191 -1.96 12.33 11.06
CA GLU A 191 -1.63 12.78 9.71
C GLU A 191 -0.56 11.90 9.03
N ALA A 192 0.51 11.56 9.75
CA ALA A 192 1.56 10.67 9.27
C ALA A 192 1.01 9.27 8.99
N VAL A 193 0.20 8.73 9.90
CA VAL A 193 -0.48 7.44 9.69
C VAL A 193 -1.39 7.53 8.50
N MET A 194 -2.26 8.53 8.40
CA MET A 194 -3.19 8.73 7.27
C MET A 194 -2.45 8.88 5.94
N LYS A 195 -1.28 9.52 5.91
CA LYS A 195 -0.47 9.67 4.70
C LYS A 195 0.18 8.35 4.30
N THR A 196 0.77 7.59 5.22
CA THR A 196 1.35 6.27 4.94
C THR A 196 0.27 5.22 4.67
N ALA A 197 -0.86 5.31 5.35
CA ALA A 197 -2.07 4.52 5.22
C ALA A 197 -2.91 4.87 3.99
N ALA A 198 -2.65 6.02 3.37
CA ALA A 198 -3.42 6.47 2.24
C ALA A 198 -3.39 5.36 1.20
N ILE A 199 -4.56 4.97 0.69
CA ILE A 199 -4.68 3.82 -0.21
C ILE A 199 -3.66 3.94 -1.35
N GLU A 200 -3.44 5.16 -1.85
CA GLU A 200 -2.42 5.53 -2.84
C GLU A 200 -0.99 5.03 -2.58
N ASN A 201 -0.60 4.85 -1.32
CA ASN A 201 0.73 4.41 -0.92
C ASN A 201 0.82 2.91 -0.60
N ILE A 202 -0.30 2.18 -0.55
CA ILE A 202 -0.30 0.77 -0.10
C ILE A 202 0.50 -0.14 -1.02
N VAL A 203 0.34 -0.01 -2.34
CA VAL A 203 1.10 -0.82 -3.32
C VAL A 203 2.23 -0.05 -3.99
N LYS A 204 2.57 1.13 -3.46
CA LYS A 204 3.72 1.89 -3.93
C LYS A 204 5.01 1.13 -3.60
N ASP A 205 5.89 1.00 -4.59
CA ASP A 205 7.12 0.21 -4.49
C ASP A 205 6.89 -1.29 -4.15
N TRP A 206 5.65 -1.78 -4.26
CA TRP A 206 5.30 -3.18 -3.97
C TRP A 206 5.71 -4.13 -5.09
N ARG A 207 6.68 -5.01 -4.82
CA ARG A 207 7.17 -6.00 -5.80
C ARG A 207 6.60 -7.38 -5.54
N ILE A 208 6.06 -7.99 -6.59
CA ILE A 208 5.68 -9.40 -6.61
C ILE A 208 6.76 -10.16 -7.37
N GLY A 209 7.58 -10.94 -6.66
CA GLY A 209 8.75 -11.56 -7.26
C GLY A 209 9.81 -10.52 -7.64
N SER A 210 10.39 -10.63 -8.82
CA SER A 210 11.49 -9.75 -9.27
C SER A 210 10.95 -8.50 -9.98
N TYR A 211 9.97 -8.69 -10.86
CA TYR A 211 9.48 -7.65 -11.77
C TYR A 211 7.97 -7.44 -11.69
N GLY A 212 7.25 -8.32 -11.00
CA GLY A 212 5.81 -8.18 -10.79
C GLY A 212 5.44 -7.00 -9.91
N GLN A 213 4.21 -6.53 -10.07
CA GLN A 213 3.69 -5.31 -9.46
C GLN A 213 2.22 -5.47 -9.08
N ALA A 214 1.69 -4.52 -8.32
CA ALA A 214 0.29 -4.48 -7.93
C ALA A 214 -0.39 -3.14 -8.24
N TRP A 215 -1.71 -3.20 -8.40
CA TRP A 215 -2.62 -2.05 -8.49
C TRP A 215 -3.75 -2.22 -7.49
N LEU A 216 -4.23 -1.09 -6.98
CA LEU A 216 -5.50 -1.00 -6.27
C LEU A 216 -6.43 -0.10 -7.07
N ALA A 217 -7.70 -0.48 -7.19
CA ALA A 217 -8.75 0.32 -7.80
C ALA A 217 -10.05 0.27 -6.97
N ASP A 218 -10.94 1.24 -7.17
CA ASP A 218 -12.30 1.18 -6.61
C ASP A 218 -13.24 0.32 -7.47
N PHE A 219 -14.48 0.12 -7.02
CA PHE A 219 -15.51 -0.60 -7.77
C PHE A 219 -15.87 0.02 -9.13
N ASN A 220 -15.60 1.31 -9.33
CA ASN A 220 -15.85 1.98 -10.61
C ASN A 220 -14.64 1.86 -11.57
N GLY A 221 -13.61 1.11 -11.17
CA GLY A 221 -12.38 0.93 -11.92
C GLY A 221 -11.45 2.14 -11.87
N ARG A 222 -11.63 3.07 -10.93
CA ARG A 222 -10.69 4.18 -10.73
C ARG A 222 -9.48 3.68 -9.95
N ILE A 223 -8.29 3.89 -10.51
CA ILE A 223 -7.02 3.51 -9.89
C ILE A 223 -6.83 4.33 -8.61
N LEU A 224 -6.63 3.63 -7.51
CA LEU A 224 -6.36 4.20 -6.19
C LEU A 224 -4.87 4.17 -5.86
N SER A 225 -4.13 3.15 -6.29
CA SER A 225 -2.69 3.01 -6.01
C SER A 225 -1.98 2.17 -7.06
N THR A 226 -0.71 2.50 -7.29
CA THR A 226 0.17 1.88 -8.29
C THR A 226 1.59 1.79 -7.75
N PHE A 227 2.41 0.91 -8.33
CA PHE A 227 3.82 0.75 -7.99
C PHE A 227 4.62 2.07 -8.02
N ASP A 228 4.45 2.89 -9.06
CA ASP A 228 5.20 4.13 -9.26
C ASP A 228 4.50 5.38 -8.71
N GLY A 229 3.30 5.21 -8.11
CA GLY A 229 2.45 6.30 -7.64
C GLY A 229 1.91 7.20 -8.77
N LYS A 230 2.02 6.80 -10.03
CA LYS A 230 1.50 7.56 -11.18
C LYS A 230 0.15 7.03 -11.63
N ASN A 231 -0.59 7.86 -12.37
CA ASN A 231 -1.90 7.53 -12.95
C ASN A 231 -2.99 7.23 -11.90
N ILE A 232 -2.78 7.64 -10.65
CA ILE A 232 -3.81 7.60 -9.61
C ILE A 232 -4.99 8.48 -10.06
N GLY A 233 -6.19 7.96 -9.93
CA GLY A 233 -7.43 8.60 -10.37
C GLY A 233 -7.83 8.33 -11.83
N GLN A 234 -6.95 7.73 -12.63
CA GLN A 234 -7.31 7.27 -13.98
C GLN A 234 -8.18 6.00 -13.91
N ASN A 235 -9.06 5.79 -14.88
CA ASN A 235 -9.81 4.54 -14.98
C ASN A 235 -8.93 3.39 -15.53
N LEU A 236 -9.12 2.16 -15.06
CA LEU A 236 -8.40 0.97 -15.48
C LEU A 236 -8.53 0.72 -17.00
N SER A 237 -9.71 0.97 -17.59
CA SER A 237 -9.90 0.85 -19.04
C SER A 237 -9.03 1.84 -19.81
N ALA A 238 -9.01 3.10 -19.38
CA ALA A 238 -8.16 4.14 -19.95
C ALA A 238 -6.66 3.90 -19.72
N TYR A 239 -6.29 3.18 -18.66
CA TYR A 239 -4.91 2.74 -18.42
C TYR A 239 -4.50 1.60 -19.37
N GLY A 240 -5.46 0.83 -19.88
CA GLY A 240 -5.27 -0.23 -20.87
C GLY A 240 -5.67 -1.63 -20.40
N PHE A 241 -6.37 -1.76 -19.26
CA PHE A 241 -6.96 -3.04 -18.87
C PHE A 241 -8.19 -3.36 -19.73
N PRO A 242 -8.42 -4.64 -20.09
CA PRO A 242 -9.63 -5.04 -20.83
C PRO A 242 -10.91 -4.74 -20.02
N GLU A 243 -11.96 -4.24 -20.68
CA GLU A 243 -13.21 -3.85 -20.01
C GLU A 243 -13.89 -5.00 -19.26
N ASN A 244 -13.78 -6.23 -19.78
CA ASN A 244 -14.35 -7.44 -19.17
C ASN A 244 -13.28 -8.28 -18.44
N ALA A 245 -12.17 -7.67 -18.00
CA ALA A 245 -11.10 -8.41 -17.33
C ALA A 245 -11.48 -8.90 -15.93
N PHE A 246 -12.45 -8.23 -15.29
CA PHE A 246 -12.79 -8.41 -13.88
C PHE A 246 -14.22 -8.91 -13.73
N GLU A 247 -14.39 -10.23 -13.67
CA GLU A 247 -15.68 -10.92 -13.53
C GLU A 247 -15.74 -11.69 -12.20
N GLY A 248 -16.74 -11.38 -11.37
CA GLY A 248 -16.92 -12.02 -10.07
C GLY A 248 -15.88 -11.59 -9.02
N ALA A 249 -15.80 -12.35 -7.92
CA ALA A 249 -15.03 -11.95 -6.73
C ALA A 249 -13.50 -12.10 -6.88
N LYS A 250 -13.04 -13.02 -7.72
CA LYS A 250 -11.62 -13.28 -7.99
C LYS A 250 -11.44 -13.97 -9.33
N GLY A 251 -10.30 -13.75 -9.97
CA GLY A 251 -9.97 -14.40 -11.23
C GLY A 251 -8.52 -14.19 -11.66
N SER A 252 -8.19 -14.70 -12.84
CA SER A 252 -6.88 -14.54 -13.46
C SER A 252 -7.01 -14.48 -14.96
N PHE A 253 -6.20 -13.66 -15.61
CA PHE A 253 -6.15 -13.55 -17.07
C PHE A 253 -4.72 -13.24 -17.53
N THR A 254 -4.40 -13.62 -18.76
CA THR A 254 -3.15 -13.24 -19.42
C THR A 254 -3.45 -12.14 -20.42
N ALA A 255 -2.74 -11.02 -20.32
CA ALA A 255 -2.93 -9.89 -21.21
C ALA A 255 -1.63 -9.10 -21.38
N LYS A 256 -1.64 -8.19 -22.36
CA LYS A 256 -0.62 -7.16 -22.52
C LYS A 256 -1.24 -5.80 -22.22
N VAL A 257 -0.92 -5.24 -21.05
CA VAL A 257 -1.38 -3.93 -20.60
C VAL A 257 -0.19 -2.97 -20.62
N ARG A 258 -0.14 -2.09 -21.63
CA ARG A 258 1.02 -1.22 -21.90
C ARG A 258 2.32 -2.02 -22.05
N ASN A 259 3.26 -1.84 -21.12
CA ASN A 259 4.56 -2.54 -21.08
C ASN A 259 4.52 -3.81 -20.21
N HIS A 260 3.35 -4.18 -19.68
CA HIS A 260 3.15 -5.33 -18.81
C HIS A 260 2.48 -6.47 -19.58
N ALA A 261 3.28 -7.40 -20.09
CA ALA A 261 2.80 -8.62 -20.74
C ALA A 261 3.02 -9.81 -19.79
N GLY A 262 1.94 -10.46 -19.37
CA GLY A 262 2.05 -11.52 -18.39
C GLY A 262 0.73 -11.93 -17.75
N LEU A 263 0.86 -12.62 -16.61
CA LEU A 263 -0.25 -13.09 -15.82
C LEU A 263 -0.73 -11.99 -14.87
N PHE A 264 -2.02 -11.67 -14.96
CA PHE A 264 -2.73 -10.85 -14.00
C PHE A 264 -3.65 -11.72 -13.16
N MET A 265 -3.71 -11.45 -11.87
CA MET A 265 -4.73 -11.99 -10.97
C MET A 265 -5.42 -10.85 -10.25
N TYR A 266 -6.69 -11.03 -9.96
CA TYR A 266 -7.47 -10.02 -9.26
C TYR A 266 -8.38 -10.64 -8.21
N ARG A 267 -8.72 -9.81 -7.22
CA ARG A 267 -9.66 -10.14 -6.15
C ARG A 267 -10.29 -8.87 -5.63
N PHE A 268 -11.58 -8.92 -5.32
CA PHE A 268 -12.27 -7.88 -4.58
C PHE A 268 -12.17 -8.12 -3.07
N TYR A 269 -11.86 -7.07 -2.33
CA TYR A 269 -11.89 -7.02 -0.88
C TYR A 269 -12.54 -5.71 -0.42
N ASP A 270 -13.63 -5.80 0.34
CA ASP A 270 -14.54 -4.68 0.59
C ASP A 270 -14.89 -3.95 -0.72
N ASN A 271 -14.51 -2.68 -0.85
CA ASN A 271 -14.75 -1.85 -2.03
C ASN A 271 -13.50 -1.62 -2.89
N ILE A 272 -12.49 -2.46 -2.71
CA ILE A 272 -11.18 -2.34 -3.36
C ILE A 272 -10.93 -3.57 -4.23
N LEU A 273 -10.62 -3.32 -5.49
CA LEU A 273 -10.10 -4.30 -6.43
C LEU A 273 -8.58 -4.34 -6.29
N ILE A 274 -8.05 -5.48 -5.85
CA ILE A 274 -6.61 -5.75 -5.79
C ILE A 274 -6.23 -6.49 -7.07
N ILE A 275 -5.22 -6.01 -7.78
CA ILE A 275 -4.70 -6.62 -9.01
C ILE A 275 -3.20 -6.89 -8.82
N GLY A 276 -2.77 -8.13 -8.98
CA GLY A 276 -1.37 -8.52 -9.00
C GLY A 276 -0.93 -8.96 -10.39
N PHE A 277 0.32 -8.67 -10.74
CA PHE A 277 0.91 -8.96 -12.04
C PHE A 277 2.28 -9.60 -11.89
N VAL A 278 2.59 -10.59 -12.73
CA VAL A 278 3.97 -11.07 -12.95
C VAL A 278 4.19 -11.23 -14.45
N PRO A 279 5.30 -10.72 -15.01
CA PRO A 279 5.55 -10.79 -16.45
C PRO A 279 5.90 -12.22 -16.90
N GLU A 280 5.54 -12.55 -18.14
CA GLU A 280 5.77 -13.88 -18.74
C GLU A 280 7.24 -14.32 -18.70
N GLU A 281 8.16 -13.36 -18.86
CA GLU A 281 9.61 -13.60 -18.81
C GLU A 281 10.08 -14.11 -17.43
N GLU A 282 9.41 -13.69 -16.35
CA GLU A 282 9.70 -14.15 -15.00
C GLU A 282 9.08 -15.53 -14.76
N ILE A 283 7.84 -15.74 -15.22
CA ILE A 283 7.12 -17.03 -15.10
C ILE A 283 7.93 -18.16 -15.72
N TYR A 284 8.41 -17.96 -16.96
CA TYR A 284 9.07 -19.02 -17.73
C TYR A 284 10.60 -18.87 -17.82
N GLY A 285 11.20 -17.86 -17.19
CA GLY A 285 12.63 -17.57 -17.28
C GLY A 285 13.51 -18.73 -16.82
N ASN A 286 13.18 -19.34 -15.66
CA ASN A 286 13.89 -20.51 -15.15
C ASN A 286 13.73 -21.73 -16.07
N ARG A 287 12.52 -21.98 -16.59
CA ARG A 287 12.26 -23.05 -17.56
C ARG A 287 13.14 -22.89 -18.81
N ASN A 288 13.16 -21.69 -19.39
CA ASN A 288 13.91 -21.42 -20.61
C ASN A 288 15.43 -21.61 -20.39
N ARG A 289 15.97 -21.11 -19.27
CA ARG A 289 17.37 -21.30 -18.91
C ARG A 289 17.73 -22.78 -18.73
N ASN A 290 16.89 -23.52 -17.99
CA ASN A 290 17.10 -24.96 -17.77
C ASN A 290 17.10 -25.75 -19.08
N LEU A 291 16.19 -25.43 -20.01
CA LEU A 291 16.14 -26.07 -21.31
C LEU A 291 17.36 -25.77 -22.18
N ILE A 292 17.85 -24.52 -22.17
CA ILE A 292 19.08 -24.17 -22.88
C ILE A 292 20.26 -24.98 -22.34
N VAL A 293 20.43 -25.04 -21.03
CA VAL A 293 21.52 -25.82 -20.39
C VAL A 293 21.38 -27.31 -20.72
N MET A 294 20.17 -27.86 -20.67
CA MET A 294 19.90 -29.25 -21.01
C MET A 294 20.23 -29.56 -22.48
N LEU A 295 19.86 -28.68 -23.41
CA LEU A 295 20.15 -28.86 -24.83
C LEU A 295 21.64 -28.71 -25.13
N LEU A 296 22.34 -27.76 -24.51
CA LEU A 296 23.79 -27.60 -24.67
C LEU A 296 24.58 -28.79 -24.14
N THR A 297 24.22 -29.28 -22.95
CA THR A 297 24.83 -30.50 -22.38
C THR A 297 24.50 -31.74 -23.22
N GLY A 298 23.27 -31.85 -23.71
CA GLY A 298 22.84 -32.90 -24.64
C GLY A 298 23.61 -32.88 -25.97
N LEU A 299 23.82 -31.69 -26.56
CA LEU A 299 24.63 -31.52 -27.77
C LEU A 299 26.09 -31.94 -27.53
N GLY A 300 26.64 -31.60 -26.36
CA GLY A 300 27.97 -32.08 -25.94
C GLY A 300 28.04 -33.60 -25.88
N ALA A 301 27.04 -34.25 -25.27
CA ALA A 301 26.96 -35.71 -25.19
C ALA A 301 26.84 -36.38 -26.58
N VAL A 302 26.00 -35.81 -27.47
CA VAL A 302 25.88 -36.25 -28.88
C VAL A 302 27.22 -36.10 -29.62
N GLY A 303 27.92 -34.99 -29.41
CA GLY A 303 29.23 -34.73 -30.02
C GLY A 303 30.29 -35.75 -29.60
N VAL A 304 30.38 -36.04 -28.30
CA VAL A 304 31.28 -37.09 -27.77
C VAL A 304 30.92 -38.46 -28.32
N ALA A 305 29.63 -38.83 -28.33
CA ALA A 305 29.18 -40.10 -28.88
C ALA A 305 29.52 -40.24 -30.38
N THR A 306 29.39 -39.14 -31.13
CA THR A 306 29.73 -39.10 -32.56
C THR A 306 31.23 -39.31 -32.77
N LEU A 307 32.09 -38.63 -32.01
CA LEU A 307 33.56 -38.79 -32.06
C LEU A 307 34.03 -40.20 -31.69
N LEU A 308 33.45 -40.80 -30.64
CA LEU A 308 33.77 -42.17 -30.25
C LEU A 308 33.35 -43.17 -31.34
N SER A 309 32.20 -42.92 -31.98
CA SER A 309 31.71 -43.78 -33.05
C SER A 309 32.49 -43.66 -34.36
N SER A 310 33.07 -42.49 -34.65
CA SER A 310 33.93 -42.31 -35.83
C SER A 310 35.30 -42.95 -35.63
N ARG A 311 35.88 -42.86 -34.42
CA ARG A 311 37.17 -43.51 -34.09
C ARG A 311 37.11 -45.03 -34.14
N ARG A 312 35.99 -45.66 -33.75
CA ARG A 312 35.81 -47.12 -33.85
C ARG A 312 35.66 -47.66 -35.29
N ARG A 313 35.51 -46.77 -36.28
CA ARG A 313 35.32 -47.15 -37.69
C ARG A 313 36.57 -46.98 -38.57
N GLU A 314 37.67 -46.46 -38.01
CA GLU A 314 38.97 -46.52 -38.68
C GLU A 314 39.54 -47.93 -38.50
N PRO A 315 39.79 -48.70 -39.57
CA PRO A 315 40.39 -50.01 -39.44
C PRO A 315 41.80 -49.88 -38.86
N SER A 316 42.12 -50.72 -37.88
CA SER A 316 43.50 -50.94 -37.44
C SER A 316 44.32 -51.38 -38.65
N ALA A 317 45.16 -50.48 -39.16
CA ALA A 317 46.21 -50.81 -40.12
C ALA A 317 47.26 -51.73 -39.45
#